data_AF-A0A947BB55-F1
#
_entry.id   AF-A0A947BB55-F1
#
_cell.length_a   1.000
_cell.length_b   1.000
_cell.length_c   1.000
_cell.angle_alpha   90.00
_cell.angle_beta   90.00
_cell.angle_gamma   90.00
#
_symmetry.space_group_name_H-M   'P 1'
#
loop_
_entity.id
_entity.type
_entity.pdbx_description
1 polymer ?
#
loop_
_entity_poly.entity_id
_entity_poly.type
_entity_poly.pdbx_seq_one_letter_code
_entity_poly.pdbx_strand_id
1 'polypeptide(L)'
;MKSIEQLRRDAKALRKAYEAGDRDALRRVDAHVRRNAPDLKHADFLHVIARENAFESWPRLVWAAETVGLDRAARQQRLKIAIYHGQNWVV
;
A
#
# COMPACT_ATOMS: atom_id res chain seq x y z
N MET A 1 2.61 -9.98 1.17
CA MET A 1 2.96 -8.59 0.81
C MET A 1 1.74 -7.93 0.17
N LYS A 2 1.27 -6.80 0.70
CA LYS A 2 0.03 -6.14 0.27
C LYS A 2 0.24 -5.40 -1.06
N SER A 3 -0.70 -5.53 -1.99
CA SER A 3 -0.68 -4.76 -3.25
C SER A 3 -0.96 -3.29 -3.00
N ILE A 4 -0.53 -2.41 -3.90
CA ILE A 4 -0.77 -0.96 -3.79
C ILE A 4 -2.26 -0.60 -3.64
N GLU A 5 -3.13 -1.33 -4.33
CA GLU A 5 -4.60 -1.18 -4.22
C GLU A 5 -5.12 -1.56 -2.82
N GLN A 6 -4.48 -2.51 -2.15
CA GLN A 6 -4.81 -2.84 -0.77
C GLN A 6 -4.34 -1.74 0.17
N LEU A 7 -3.15 -1.15 -0.07
CA LEU A 7 -2.63 -0.04 0.74
C LEU A 7 -3.49 1.23 0.58
N ARG A 8 -4.00 1.51 -0.62
CA ARG A 8 -5.00 2.58 -0.87
C ARG A 8 -6.31 2.32 -0.12
N ARG A 9 -6.79 1.08 -0.12
CA ARG A 9 -7.99 0.69 0.64
C ARG A 9 -7.77 0.82 2.14
N ASP A 10 -6.61 0.40 2.65
CA ASP A 10 -6.25 0.52 4.06
C ASP A 10 -6.20 2.01 4.48
N ALA A 11 -5.66 2.90 3.65
CA ALA A 11 -5.66 4.34 3.93
C ALA A 11 -7.08 4.95 3.94
N LYS A 12 -7.96 4.51 3.02
CA LYS A 12 -9.37 4.93 3.01
C LYS A 12 -10.13 4.41 4.24
N ALA A 13 -9.86 3.18 4.64
CA ALA A 13 -10.42 2.58 5.86
C ALA A 13 -9.94 3.31 7.12
N LEU A 14 -8.65 3.67 7.18
CA LEU A 14 -8.08 4.44 8.28
C LEU A 14 -8.72 5.83 8.38
N ARG A 15 -8.91 6.53 7.26
CA ARG A 15 -9.64 7.81 7.24
C ARG A 15 -11.06 7.65 7.78
N LYS A 16 -11.80 6.63 7.32
CA LYS A 16 -13.17 6.38 7.78
C LYS A 16 -13.22 6.06 9.29
N ALA A 17 -12.26 5.28 9.79
CA ALA A 17 -12.15 4.96 11.21
C ALA A 17 -11.80 6.21 12.06
N TYR A 18 -10.93 7.08 11.53
CA TYR A 18 -10.61 8.36 12.16
C TYR A 18 -11.84 9.29 12.21
N GLU A 19 -12.57 9.42 11.11
CA GLU A 19 -13.83 10.18 11.04
C GLU A 19 -14.91 9.61 11.99
N ALA A 20 -14.91 8.28 12.19
CA ALA A 20 -15.79 7.61 13.15
C ALA A 20 -15.35 7.75 14.62
N GLY A 21 -14.20 8.38 14.89
CA GLY A 21 -13.68 8.56 16.25
C GLY A 21 -13.09 7.29 16.87
N ASP A 22 -12.65 6.33 16.05
CA ASP A 22 -12.00 5.11 16.52
C ASP A 22 -10.69 5.45 17.28
N ARG A 23 -10.59 4.99 18.52
CA ARG A 23 -9.46 5.29 19.42
C ARG A 23 -8.15 4.74 18.88
N ASP A 24 -8.17 3.61 18.16
CA ASP A 24 -6.96 3.04 17.56
C ASP A 24 -6.51 3.84 16.33
N ALA A 25 -7.44 4.29 15.49
CA ALA A 25 -7.14 5.15 14.35
C ALA A 25 -6.59 6.51 14.80
N LEU A 26 -7.20 7.13 15.82
CA LEU A 26 -6.75 8.38 16.41
C LEU A 26 -5.31 8.26 16.95
N ARG A 27 -5.01 7.18 17.67
CA ARG A 27 -3.66 6.94 18.22
C ARG A 27 -2.61 6.78 17.12
N ARG A 28 -2.93 6.05 16.05
CA ARG A 28 -2.02 5.83 14.90
C ARG A 28 -1.73 7.13 14.17
N VAL A 29 -2.76 7.97 13.99
CA VAL A 29 -2.60 9.29 13.36
C VAL A 29 -1.82 10.24 14.27
N ASP A 30 -2.10 10.31 15.57
CA ASP A 30 -1.37 11.17 16.53
C ASP A 30 0.11 10.77 16.67
N ALA A 31 0.43 9.48 16.53
CA ALA A 31 1.81 8.99 16.59
C ALA A 31 2.67 9.40 15.38
N HIS A 32 2.04 9.71 14.24
CA HIS A 32 2.74 9.90 12.97
C HIS A 32 2.50 11.26 12.32
N VAL A 33 1.37 11.90 12.59
CA VAL A 33 1.05 13.25 12.12
C VAL A 33 1.32 14.25 13.24
N ARG A 34 1.96 15.37 12.91
CA ARG A 34 2.20 16.43 13.90
C ARG A 34 0.87 16.95 14.45
N ARG A 35 0.75 16.99 15.77
CA ARG A 35 -0.42 17.42 16.57
C ARG A 35 -1.13 18.72 16.19
N ASN A 36 -0.54 19.56 15.33
CA ASN A 36 -1.05 20.88 14.96
C ASN A 36 -1.39 21.01 13.46
N ALA A 37 -1.68 19.90 12.76
CA ALA A 37 -2.22 19.99 11.41
C ALA A 37 -3.73 20.30 11.50
N PRO A 38 -4.19 21.54 11.18
CA PRO A 38 -5.58 21.93 11.38
C PRO A 38 -6.56 21.24 10.42
N ASP A 39 -6.05 20.67 9.32
CA ASP A 39 -6.84 19.89 8.36
C ASP A 39 -6.05 18.64 7.95
N LEU A 40 -6.36 17.51 8.59
CA LEU A 40 -5.87 16.20 8.18
C LEU A 40 -6.46 15.85 6.81
N LYS A 41 -5.62 15.88 5.77
CA LYS A 41 -6.00 15.52 4.41
C LYS A 41 -5.83 14.03 4.20
N HIS A 42 -6.44 13.51 3.13
CA HIS A 42 -6.25 12.10 2.73
C HIS A 42 -4.76 11.72 2.56
N ALA A 43 -3.94 12.69 2.15
CA ALA A 43 -2.49 12.53 2.02
C ALA A 43 -1.79 12.19 3.35
N ASP A 44 -2.26 12.73 4.48
CA ASP A 44 -1.70 12.44 5.80
C ASP A 44 -1.95 10.98 6.19
N PHE A 45 -3.15 10.46 5.92
CA PHE A 45 -3.45 9.05 6.14
C PHE A 45 -2.59 8.12 5.26
N LEU A 46 -2.32 8.50 4.00
CA LEU A 46 -1.39 7.77 3.15
C LEU A 46 0.04 7.79 3.70
N HIS A 47 0.45 8.90 4.31
CA HIS A 47 1.75 9.04 4.96
C HIS A 47 1.87 8.15 6.20
N VAL A 48 0.82 8.07 7.03
CA VAL A 48 0.76 7.15 8.19
C VAL A 48 0.98 5.71 7.74
N ILE A 49 0.23 5.25 6.72
CA ILE A 49 0.39 3.90 6.16
C ILE A 49 1.81 3.68 5.60
N ALA A 50 2.42 4.69 4.98
CA ALA A 50 3.79 4.59 4.50
C ALA A 50 4.79 4.40 5.65
N ARG A 51 4.68 5.21 6.71
CA ARG A 51 5.54 5.13 7.90
C ARG A 51 5.41 3.80 8.63
N GLU A 52 4.21 3.24 8.72
CA GLU A 52 3.98 1.93 9.31
C GLU A 52 4.59 0.77 8.51
N ASN A 53 4.71 0.94 7.20
CA ASN A 53 5.42 -0.02 6.33
C ASN A 53 6.93 0.28 6.24
N ALA A 54 7.47 1.13 7.14
CA ALA A 54 8.86 1.57 7.19
C ALA A 54 9.34 2.40 5.98
N PHE A 55 8.42 3.12 5.32
CA PHE A 55 8.73 4.04 4.23
C PHE A 55 8.57 5.50 4.66
N GLU A 56 9.46 6.37 4.19
CA GLU A 56 9.45 7.80 4.51
C GLU A 56 8.30 8.58 3.84
N SER A 57 7.82 8.10 2.70
CA SER A 57 6.77 8.80 1.96
C SER A 57 5.95 7.81 1.12
N TRP A 58 4.70 8.19 0.86
CA TRP A 58 3.80 7.39 0.02
C TRP A 58 4.39 7.07 -1.36
N PRO A 59 5.01 8.01 -2.10
CA PRO A 59 5.62 7.71 -3.41
C PRO A 59 6.73 6.65 -3.33
N ARG A 60 7.56 6.63 -2.28
CA ARG A 60 8.58 5.59 -2.11
C ARG A 60 7.96 4.21 -1.85
N LEU A 61 6.90 4.17 -1.05
CA LEU A 61 6.15 2.94 -0.82
C LEU A 61 5.47 2.47 -2.11
N VAL A 62 4.87 3.37 -2.89
CA VAL A 62 4.31 3.07 -4.21
C VAL A 62 5.38 2.48 -5.11
N TRP A 63 6.54 3.15 -5.23
CA TRP A 63 7.63 2.67 -6.06
C TRP A 63 8.18 1.32 -5.60
N ALA A 64 8.30 1.07 -4.29
CA ALA A 64 8.72 -0.22 -3.76
C ALA A 64 7.66 -1.31 -3.99
N ALA A 65 6.38 -1.00 -3.77
CA ALA A 65 5.25 -1.88 -4.01
C ALA A 65 5.06 -2.16 -5.51
N GLU A 66 5.35 -1.20 -6.37
CA GLU A 66 5.38 -1.33 -7.82
C GLU A 66 6.62 -2.09 -8.26
N THR A 67 7.81 -1.90 -7.67
CA THR A 67 9.01 -2.66 -8.05
C THR A 67 8.83 -4.14 -7.71
N VAL A 68 8.33 -4.44 -6.50
CA VAL A 68 8.05 -5.83 -6.10
C VAL A 68 6.76 -6.36 -6.74
N GLY A 69 5.79 -5.49 -7.00
CA GLY A 69 4.54 -5.79 -7.71
C GLY A 69 4.76 -6.03 -9.20
N LEU A 70 5.66 -5.29 -9.85
CA LEU A 70 6.17 -5.52 -11.21
C LEU A 70 6.87 -6.86 -11.25
N ASP A 71 7.68 -7.19 -10.25
CA ASP A 71 8.31 -8.51 -10.20
C ASP A 71 7.26 -9.63 -10.08
N ARG A 72 6.24 -9.46 -9.24
CA ARG A 72 5.14 -10.45 -9.15
C ARG A 72 4.25 -10.50 -10.40
N ALA A 73 3.89 -9.36 -10.97
CA ALA A 73 3.06 -9.25 -12.17
C ALA A 73 3.82 -9.71 -13.40
N ALA A 74 5.12 -9.41 -13.52
CA ALA A 74 5.99 -9.93 -14.56
C ALA A 74 6.19 -11.44 -14.39
N ARG A 75 6.33 -11.98 -13.17
CA ARG A 75 6.33 -13.43 -12.93
C ARG A 75 4.99 -14.08 -13.29
N GLN A 76 3.87 -13.45 -12.94
CA GLN A 76 2.53 -13.95 -13.31
C GLN A 76 2.30 -13.88 -14.81
N GLN A 77 2.76 -12.82 -15.48
CA GLN A 77 2.67 -12.68 -16.93
C GLN A 77 3.59 -13.69 -17.63
N ARG A 78 4.82 -13.88 -17.14
CA ARG A 78 5.72 -14.95 -17.60
C ARG A 78 5.12 -16.32 -17.39
N LEU A 79 4.49 -16.57 -16.24
CA LEU A 79 3.80 -17.82 -15.95
C LEU A 79 2.58 -18.01 -16.86
N LYS A 80 1.79 -16.96 -17.10
CA LYS A 80 0.67 -16.97 -18.03
C LYS A 80 1.14 -17.26 -19.45
N ILE A 81 2.23 -16.63 -19.89
CA ILE A 81 2.89 -16.89 -21.17
C ILE A 81 3.39 -18.34 -21.21
N ALA A 82 4.09 -18.83 -20.19
CA ALA A 82 4.59 -20.21 -20.13
C ALA A 82 3.47 -21.27 -20.12
N ILE A 83 2.36 -21.01 -19.43
CA ILE A 83 1.17 -21.88 -19.43
C ILE A 83 0.45 -21.79 -20.79
N TYR A 84 0.35 -20.59 -21.36
CA TYR A 84 -0.29 -20.36 -22.66
C TYR A 84 0.50 -20.95 -23.83
N HIS A 85 1.83 -20.90 -23.78
CA HIS A 85 2.71 -21.59 -24.72
C HIS A 85 2.83 -23.09 -24.42
N GLY A 86 2.17 -23.57 -23.37
CA GLY A 86 2.07 -24.98 -23.04
C GLY A 86 3.39 -25.58 -22.59
N GLN A 87 3.27 -26.75 -22.00
CA GLN A 87 4.36 -27.68 -21.79
C GLN A 87 5.03 -28.06 -23.13
N ASN A 88 5.91 -27.21 -23.65
CA ASN A 88 6.74 -27.53 -24.81
C ASN A 88 8.21 -27.68 -24.38
N TRP A 89 8.44 -28.42 -23.28
CA TRP A 89 9.66 -29.20 -23.12
C TRP A 89 9.31 -30.63 -23.52
N VAL A 90 9.29 -30.87 -24.82
CA VAL A 90 9.65 -32.17 -25.36
C VAL A 90 11.17 -32.19 -25.37
N VAL A 91 11.73 -33.01 -24.47
CA VAL A 91 13.11 -33.56 -24.40
C VAL A 91 14.27 -32.58 -24.55
#